data_AF-A0A1Y1CN29-F1
#
_entry.id   AF-A0A1Y1CN29-F1
#
_cell.length_a   1.000
_cell.length_b   1.000
_cell.length_c   1.000
_cell.angle_alpha   90.00
_cell.angle_beta   90.00
_cell.angle_gamma   90.00
#
_symmetry.space_group_name_H-M   'P 1'
#
loop_
_entity.id
_entity.type
_entity.pdbx_description
1 polymer ?
#
loop_
_entity_poly.entity_id
_entity_poly.type
_entity_poly.pdbx_seq_one_letter_code
_entity_poly.pdbx_strand_id
1 'polypeptide(L)'
;MFIGYFDCIVLGVLGILNAVYWYKRFNRKLGCLIIGLAFGIILPMISMKIEIVRVSNEFEIVDGFNLLYTYFRFPMYWIVGICQSILINVHDKPKKPAGNKS
;
A
#
# COMPACT_ATOMS: atom_id res chain seq x y z
N MET A 1 -1.41 -16.79 7.07
CA MET A 1 -1.98 -16.79 5.69
C MET A 1 -1.33 -15.66 4.89
N PHE A 2 -1.14 -15.82 3.57
CA PHE A 2 -0.44 -14.82 2.73
C PHE A 2 -1.12 -13.43 2.73
N ILE A 3 -2.45 -13.39 2.92
CA ILE A 3 -3.24 -12.18 3.09
C ILE A 3 -4.01 -12.34 4.40
N GLY A 4 -3.80 -11.43 5.34
CA GLY A 4 -4.54 -11.34 6.60
C GLY A 4 -5.74 -10.40 6.50
N TYR A 5 -6.60 -10.45 7.52
CA TYR A 5 -7.79 -9.61 7.61
C TYR A 5 -7.46 -8.11 7.54
N PHE A 6 -6.35 -7.70 8.16
CA PHE A 6 -5.86 -6.33 8.10
C PHE A 6 -5.46 -5.90 6.68
N ASP A 7 -4.85 -6.80 5.90
CA ASP A 7 -4.42 -6.51 4.54
C ASP A 7 -5.63 -6.21 3.63
N CYS A 8 -6.75 -6.94 3.82
CA CYS A 8 -8.01 -6.66 3.12
C CYS A 8 -8.58 -5.27 3.45
N ILE A 9 -8.54 -4.86 4.73
CA ILE A 9 -8.98 -3.52 5.14
C ILE A 9 -8.11 -2.45 4.47
N VAL A 10 -6.79 -2.65 4.45
CA VAL A 10 -5.86 -1.70 3.82
C VAL A 10 -6.14 -1.56 2.32
N LEU A 11 -6.40 -2.65 1.61
CA LEU A 11 -6.78 -2.62 0.20
C LEU A 11 -8.11 -1.89 -0.03
N GLY A 12 -9.10 -2.10 0.85
CA GLY A 12 -10.38 -1.39 0.80
C GLY A 12 -10.21 0.13 0.99
N VAL A 13 -9.47 0.55 2.01
CA VAL A 13 -9.15 1.96 2.28
C VAL A 13 -8.36 2.56 1.11
N LEU A 14 -7.41 1.82 0.55
CA LEU A 14 -6.65 2.23 -0.63
C LEU A 14 -7.57 2.50 -1.82
N GLY A 15 -8.55 1.63 -2.08
CA GLY A 15 -9.52 1.81 -3.15
C GLY A 15 -10.34 3.10 -3.01
N ILE A 16 -10.82 3.38 -1.79
CA ILE A 16 -11.56 4.61 -1.47
C ILE A 16 -10.66 5.85 -1.66
N LEU A 17 -9.44 5.83 -1.11
CA LEU A 17 -8.50 6.93 -1.27
C LEU A 17 -8.18 7.19 -2.74
N ASN A 18 -8.03 6.14 -3.54
CA ASN A 18 -7.76 6.27 -4.97
C ASN A 18 -8.97 6.88 -5.72
N ALA A 19 -10.20 6.50 -5.36
CA ALA A 19 -11.41 7.10 -5.92
C ALA A 19 -11.54 8.60 -5.56
N VAL A 20 -11.23 8.97 -4.32
CA VAL A 20 -11.21 10.37 -3.87
C VAL A 20 -10.09 11.16 -4.59
N TYR A 21 -8.92 10.53 -4.76
CA TYR A 21 -7.78 11.11 -5.47
C TYR A 21 -8.11 11.36 -6.95
N TRP A 22 -8.91 10.51 -7.58
CA TRP A 22 -9.37 10.71 -8.95
C TRP A 22 -10.23 11.97 -9.11
N TYR A 23 -10.96 12.36 -8.07
CA TYR A 23 -11.87 13.51 -8.11
C TYR A 23 -11.20 14.84 -7.68
N LYS A 24 -10.11 14.78 -6.91
CA LYS A 24 -9.38 15.96 -6.41
C LYS A 24 -7.96 16.00 -6.97
N ARG A 25 -7.57 17.14 -7.55
CA ARG A 25 -6.20 17.41 -8.00
C ARG A 25 -5.25 17.52 -6.81
N PHE A 26 -4.81 16.37 -6.30
CA PHE A 26 -3.95 16.29 -5.14
C PHE A 26 -2.48 16.47 -5.54
N ASN A 27 -1.67 16.99 -4.62
CA ASN A 27 -0.29 17.37 -4.90
C ASN A 27 0.59 16.12 -5.00
N ARG A 28 1.09 15.79 -6.21
CA ARG A 28 1.83 14.57 -6.52
C ARG A 28 3.02 14.30 -5.60
N LYS A 29 3.82 15.33 -5.30
CA LYS A 29 5.00 15.20 -4.41
C LYS A 29 4.59 14.72 -3.00
N LEU A 30 3.50 15.27 -2.48
CA LEU A 30 2.96 14.90 -1.18
C LEU A 30 2.37 13.48 -1.22
N GLY A 31 1.68 13.13 -2.31
CA GLY A 31 1.13 11.78 -2.52
C GLY A 31 2.20 10.69 -2.56
N CYS A 32 3.26 10.87 -3.35
CA CYS A 32 4.39 9.95 -3.39
C CYS A 32 5.08 9.79 -2.03
N LEU A 33 5.25 10.90 -1.29
CA LEU A 33 5.89 10.85 0.04
C LEU A 33 5.02 10.07 1.04
N ILE A 34 3.72 10.37 1.09
CA ILE A 34 2.76 9.66 1.96
C ILE A 34 2.74 8.17 1.62
N ILE A 35 2.68 7.81 0.32
CA ILE A 35 2.67 6.42 -0.12
C ILE A 35 3.98 5.72 0.25
N GLY A 36 5.13 6.34 0.01
CA GLY A 36 6.43 5.76 0.35
C GLY A 36 6.56 5.50 1.86
N LEU A 37 6.11 6.42 2.70
CA LEU A 37 6.18 6.29 4.16
C LEU A 37 5.16 5.27 4.69
N ALA A 38 3.93 5.32 4.18
CA ALA A 38 2.84 4.43 4.58
C ALA A 38 3.11 2.98 4.14
N PHE A 39 3.40 2.75 2.86
CA PHE A 39 3.61 1.41 2.31
C PHE A 39 5.02 0.87 2.54
N GLY A 40 6.01 1.73 2.73
CA GLY A 40 7.39 1.31 3.00
C GLY A 40 7.60 0.79 4.41
N ILE A 41 7.00 1.45 5.41
CA ILE A 41 7.32 1.21 6.83
C ILE A 41 6.05 1.01 7.67
N ILE A 42 5.12 1.98 7.66
CA ILE A 42 4.04 2.03 8.66
C ILE A 42 3.08 0.83 8.52
N LEU A 43 2.53 0.62 7.33
CA LEU A 43 1.58 -0.46 7.05
C LEU A 43 2.18 -1.85 7.24
N PRO A 44 3.37 -2.19 6.69
CA PRO A 44 3.95 -3.51 6.92
C PRO A 44 4.29 -3.76 8.40
N MET A 45 4.74 -2.75 9.15
CA MET A 45 4.98 -2.87 10.60
C MET A 45 3.70 -3.15 11.39
N ILE A 46 2.62 -2.42 11.12
CA ILE A 46 1.33 -2.63 11.79
C ILE A 46 0.77 -4.01 11.43
N SER A 47 0.80 -4.36 10.14
CA SER A 47 0.34 -5.65 9.64
C SER A 47 1.11 -6.82 10.28
N MET A 48 2.43 -6.68 10.43
CA MET A 48 3.27 -7.66 11.12
C MET A 48 2.89 -7.80 12.59
N LYS A 49 2.73 -6.69 13.31
CA LYS A 49 2.39 -6.73 14.74
C LYS A 49 1.04 -7.40 14.99
N ILE A 50 0.03 -7.10 14.16
CA ILE A 50 -1.30 -7.69 14.27
C ILE A 50 -1.23 -9.21 14.03
N GLU A 51 -0.51 -9.65 13.01
CA GLU A 51 -0.40 -11.08 12.70
C GLU A 51 0.39 -11.83 13.78
N ILE A 52 1.46 -11.26 14.34
CA ILE A 52 2.21 -11.88 15.45
C ILE A 52 1.29 -12.09 16.65
N VAL A 53 0.52 -11.06 17.03
CA VAL A 53 -0.44 -11.15 18.15
C VAL A 53 -1.53 -12.19 17.87
N ARG A 54 -2.00 -12.27 16.63
CA ARG A 54 -2.98 -13.29 16.22
C ARG A 54 -2.40 -14.69 16.33
N VAL A 55 -1.24 -14.93 15.72
CA VAL A 55 -0.59 -16.24 15.70
C VAL A 55 -0.19 -16.70 17.10
N SER A 56 0.26 -15.79 17.98
CA SER A 56 0.57 -16.13 19.38
C SER A 56 -0.66 -16.46 20.22
N ASN A 57 -1.84 -15.96 19.84
CA ASN A 57 -3.10 -16.31 20.51
C ASN A 57 -3.73 -17.59 19.95
N GLU A 58 -3.42 -17.95 18.70
CA GLU A 58 -4.00 -19.09 17.99
C GLU A 58 -3.14 -20.37 18.14
N PHE A 59 -1.83 -20.22 18.39
CA PHE A 59 -0.89 -21.33 18.55
C PHE A 59 0.02 -21.13 19.77
N GLU A 60 0.17 -22.19 20.59
CA GLU A 60 1.04 -22.21 21.77
C GLU A 60 2.54 -22.16 21.40
N ILE A 61 2.89 -22.61 20.19
CA ILE A 61 4.24 -22.55 19.62
C ILE A 61 4.18 -21.86 18.26
N VAL A 62 4.86 -20.72 18.14
CA VAL A 62 5.01 -20.00 16.87
C VAL A 62 6.14 -20.64 16.07
N ASP A 63 5.80 -21.39 15.02
CA ASP A 63 6.77 -21.97 14.09
C ASP A 63 7.55 -20.87 13.33
N GLY A 64 8.84 -21.11 13.05
CA GLY A 64 9.73 -20.18 12.35
C GLY A 64 9.23 -19.83 10.94
N PHE A 65 8.49 -20.74 10.30
CA PHE A 65 7.83 -20.45 9.02
C PHE A 65 6.73 -19.38 9.15
N ASN A 66 5.94 -19.40 10.23
CA ASN A 66 4.94 -18.36 10.46
C ASN A 66 5.60 -17.00 10.63
N LEU A 67 6.71 -16.94 11.37
CA LEU A 67 7.48 -15.71 11.53
C LEU A 67 7.99 -15.17 10.18
N LEU A 68 8.54 -16.07 9.35
CA LEU A 68 9.03 -15.73 8.01
C LEU A 68 7.92 -15.19 7.10
N TYR A 69 6.73 -15.79 7.13
CA TYR A 69 5.57 -15.27 6.40
C TYR A 69 5.17 -13.88 6.85
N THR A 70 5.34 -13.55 8.13
CA THR A 70 5.09 -12.20 8.62
C THR A 70 6.08 -11.18 8.06
N TYR A 71 7.35 -11.56 7.88
CA TYR A 71 8.35 -10.70 7.22
C TYR A 71 8.08 -10.50 5.73
N PHE A 72 7.56 -11.52 5.03
CA PHE A 72 7.19 -11.40 3.61
C PHE A 72 6.07 -10.38 3.35
N ARG A 73 5.37 -9.90 4.39
CA ARG A 73 4.42 -8.79 4.25
C ARG A 73 5.10 -7.50 3.79
N PHE A 74 6.35 -7.23 4.18
CA PHE A 74 7.09 -6.04 3.74
C PHE A 74 7.22 -5.96 2.21
N PRO A 75 7.79 -6.97 1.52
CA PRO A 75 7.80 -7.02 0.07
C PRO A 75 6.42 -6.85 -0.57
N MET A 76 5.38 -7.45 0.01
CA MET A 76 4.02 -7.36 -0.51
C MET A 76 3.50 -5.91 -0.48
N TYR A 77 3.66 -5.21 0.64
CA TYR A 77 3.30 -3.79 0.75
C TYR A 77 4.15 -2.88 -0.15
N TRP A 78 5.44 -3.20 -0.34
CA TRP A 78 6.29 -2.44 -1.26
C TRP A 78 5.80 -2.55 -2.71
N ILE A 79 5.41 -3.75 -3.15
CA ILE A 79 4.84 -3.95 -4.49
C ILE A 79 3.57 -3.10 -4.65
N VAL A 80 2.67 -3.12 -3.65
CA VAL A 80 1.45 -2.31 -3.67
C VAL A 80 1.77 -0.81 -3.71
N GLY A 81 2.75 -0.34 -2.92
CA GLY A 81 3.20 1.04 -2.89
C GLY A 81 3.82 1.51 -4.21
N ILE A 82 4.60 0.64 -4.88
CA ILE A 82 5.18 0.90 -6.20
C ILE A 82 4.07 1.01 -7.24
N CYS A 83 3.12 0.07 -7.26
CA CYS A 83 1.96 0.12 -8.15
C CYS A 83 1.16 1.42 -7.96
N GLN A 84 0.92 1.84 -6.71
CA GLN A 84 0.25 3.10 -6.41
C GLN A 84 1.02 4.32 -6.92
N SER A 85 2.33 4.34 -6.71
CA SER A 85 3.19 5.43 -7.19
C SER A 85 3.16 5.56 -8.72
N ILE A 86 3.11 4.42 -9.44
CA ILE A 86 2.96 4.40 -10.90
C ILE A 86 1.58 4.93 -11.31
N LEU A 87 0.50 4.50 -10.64
CA LEU A 87 -0.86 4.94 -10.95
C LEU A 87 -1.02 6.46 -10.84
N ILE A 88 -0.49 7.06 -9.77
CA ILE A 88 -0.50 8.52 -9.60
C ILE A 88 0.27 9.22 -10.72
N ASN A 89 1.45 8.70 -11.09
CA ASN A 89 2.28 9.30 -12.13
C ASN A 89 1.63 9.21 -13.53
N VAL A 90 0.88 8.13 -13.81
CA VAL A 90 0.13 7.99 -15.08
C VAL A 90 -1.05 8.96 -15.14
N HIS A 91 -1.78 9.14 -14.04
CA HIS A 91 -2.95 10.02 -13.99
C HIS A 91 -2.59 11.51 -14.12
N ASP A 92 -1.43 11.92 -13.60
CA ASP A 92 -0.99 13.32 -13.55
C ASP A 92 -0.29 13.80 -14.83
N LYS A 93 -0.26 12.99 -15.91
CA LYS A 93 0.27 13.47 -17.20
C LYS A 93 -0.62 14.60 -17.71
N PRO A 94 -0.07 15.81 -17.96
CA PRO A 94 -0.83 16.87 -18.58
C PRO A 94 -1.33 16.36 -19.94
N LYS A 95 -2.63 16.54 -20.22
CA LYS A 95 -3.14 16.51 -21.60
C LYS A 95 -2.19 17.40 -22.41
N LYS A 96 -1.43 16.81 -23.34
CA LYS A 96 -0.62 17.57 -24.31
C LYS A 96 -1.51 18.70 -24.83
N PRO A 97 -1.10 19.98 -24.75
CA PRO A 97 -1.86 21.03 -25.39
C PRO A 97 -2.00 20.63 -26.86
N ALA A 98 -3.26 20.50 -27.32
CA ALA A 98 -3.56 20.28 -28.71
C ALA A 98 -2.83 21.37 -29.49
N GLY A 99 -1.98 20.94 -30.43
CA GLY A 99 -1.05 21.81 -31.12
C GLY A 99 -1.72 23.06 -31.65
N ASN A 100 -1.15 24.21 -31.31
CA ASN A 100 -1.47 25.48 -31.92
C ASN A 100 -0.98 25.38 -33.38
N LYS A 101 -1.90 25.22 -34.33
CA LYS A 101 -1.59 25.40 -35.75
C LYS A 101 -1.50 26.90 -35.99
N SER A 102 -0.26 27.37 -36.19
CA SER A 102 0.03 28.68 -36.78
C SER A 102 -0.45 28.73 -38.24
#